data_AF-A0A380DV61-F1
#
_entry.id   AF-A0A380DV61-F1
#
_cell.length_a   1.000
_cell.length_b   1.000
_cell.length_c   1.000
_cell.angle_alpha   90.00
_cell.angle_beta   90.00
_cell.angle_gamma   90.00
#
_symmetry.space_group_name_H-M   'P 1'
#
loop_
_entity.id
_entity.type
_entity.pdbx_description
1 polymer ?
#
loop_
_entity_poly.entity_id
_entity_poly.type
_entity_poly.pdbx_seq_one_letter_code
_entity_poly.pdbx_strand_id
1 'polypeptide(L)' 'MTKMNVESFNLDHTKVVAPFIRLVGTMEGLNGDVIHKYDIRFKQPNKEHMDMPGLHSLEHLMAEILEIIVTKSLI' A
#
# COMPACT_ATOMS: atom_id res chain seq x y z
N MET A 1 17.20 12.96 14.28
CA MET A 1 16.97 12.62 12.86
C MET A 1 15.71 13.33 12.40
N THR A 2 15.78 14.04 11.27
CA THR A 2 14.67 14.81 10.70
C THR A 2 13.61 13.84 10.17
N LYS A 3 12.43 13.81 10.78
CA LYS A 3 11.31 12.98 10.32
C LYS A 3 10.77 13.60 9.02
N MET A 4 10.78 12.83 7.93
CA MET A 4 10.24 13.32 6.66
C MET A 4 8.71 13.25 6.67
N ASN A 5 8.06 14.22 6.02
CA ASN A 5 6.59 14.32 5.95
C ASN A 5 5.93 13.11 5.27
N VAL A 6 6.67 12.43 4.39
CA VAL A 6 6.21 11.22 3.70
C VAL A 6 6.71 9.99 4.46
N GLU A 7 5.79 9.18 4.99
CA GLU A 7 6.12 8.04 5.86
C GLU A 7 7.09 7.06 5.20
N SER A 8 6.90 6.77 3.91
CA SER A 8 7.73 5.80 3.19
C SER A 8 9.20 6.17 3.19
N PHE A 9 9.57 7.45 3.27
CA PHE A 9 10.97 7.86 3.32
C PHE A 9 11.64 7.60 4.68
N ASN A 10 10.84 7.35 5.73
CA ASN A 10 11.36 6.92 7.02
C ASN A 10 11.53 5.39 7.09
N LEU A 11 11.10 4.64 6.07
CA LEU A 11 11.29 3.19 5.96
C LEU A 11 12.68 2.85 5.40
N ASP A 12 13.41 1.98 6.09
CA ASP A 12 14.66 1.41 5.59
C ASP A 12 14.37 0.30 4.55
N HIS A 13 14.44 0.67 3.27
CA HIS A 13 14.14 -0.21 2.14
C HIS A 13 15.17 -1.35 1.97
N THR A 14 16.32 -1.29 2.63
CA THR A 14 17.34 -2.35 2.54
C THR A 14 17.08 -3.52 3.49
N LYS A 15 16.30 -3.29 4.55
CA LYS A 15 16.02 -4.28 5.60
C LYS A 15 14.68 -5.01 5.42
N VAL A 16 13.82 -4.51 4.55
CA VAL A 16 12.53 -5.16 4.27
C VAL A 16 12.71 -6.33 3.30
N VAL A 17 11.88 -7.37 3.47
CA VAL A 17 11.87 -8.56 2.61
C VAL A 17 10.51 -8.66 1.94
N ALA A 18 10.44 -8.38 0.65
CA ALA A 18 9.23 -8.56 -0.14
C ALA A 18 8.99 -10.05 -0.47
N PRO A 19 7.73 -10.48 -0.67
CA PRO A 19 6.49 -9.70 -0.62
C PRO A 19 5.94 -9.52 0.81
N PHE A 20 5.29 -8.37 1.09
CA PHE A 20 4.65 -8.11 2.39
C PHE A 20 3.47 -7.13 2.31
N ILE A 21 2.67 -7.10 3.37
CA ILE A 21 1.66 -6.07 3.63
C ILE A 21 2.00 -5.40 4.96
N ARG A 22 2.10 -4.07 4.98
CA ARG A 22 2.48 -3.29 6.17
C ARG A 22 1.50 -2.15 6.41
N LEU A 23 1.04 -1.97 7.65
CA LEU A 23 0.31 -0.76 8.05
C LEU A 23 1.30 0.40 8.14
N VAL A 24 1.13 1.38 7.26
CA VAL A 24 1.96 2.59 7.15
C VAL A 24 1.57 3.63 8.19
N GLY A 25 0.27 3.76 8.43
CA GLY A 25 -0.24 4.73 9.37
C GLY A 25 -1.75 4.72 9.43
N THR A 26 -2.24 5.32 10.51
CA THR A 26 -3.65 5.57 10.74
C THR A 26 -3.82 7.09 10.84
N MET A 27 -4.81 7.63 10.13
CA MET A 27 -5.14 9.04 10.15
C MET A 27 -6.58 9.20 10.61
N GLU A 28 -6.81 10.08 11.57
CA GLU A 28 -8.14 10.44 12.03
C GLU A 28 -8.65 11.65 11.25
N GLY A 29 -9.83 11.51 10.66
CA GLY A 29 -10.56 12.58 9.99
C GLY A 29 -11.21 13.52 11.00
N LEU A 30 -11.52 14.73 10.55
CA LEU A 30 -12.11 15.79 11.38
C LEU A 30 -13.43 15.38 12.07
N ASN A 31 -14.16 14.44 11.47
CA ASN A 31 -15.46 13.96 11.95
C ASN A 31 -15.38 12.60 12.66
N GLY A 32 -14.19 12.14 13.02
CA GLY A 32 -13.98 10.83 13.67
C GLY A 32 -13.80 9.66 12.70
N ASP A 33 -13.73 9.91 11.39
CA ASP A 33 -13.37 8.90 10.40
C ASP A 33 -11.95 8.37 10.63
N VAL A 34 -11.69 7.10 10.36
CA VAL A 34 -10.35 6.52 10.51
C VAL A 34 -9.88 5.98 9.16
N ILE A 35 -8.78 6.54 8.66
CA ILE A 35 -8.15 6.14 7.41
C ILE A 35 -6.91 5.32 7.73
N HIS A 36 -6.89 4.06 7.31
CA HIS A 36 -5.72 3.19 7.40
C HIS A 36 -4.99 3.15 6.06
N LYS A 37 -3.70 3.51 6.07
CA LYS A 37 -2.84 3.42 4.90
C LYS A 37 -2.03 2.14 4.97
N TYR A 38 -2.14 1.31 3.93
CA TYR A 38 -1.38 0.08 3.79
C TYR A 38 -0.35 0.17 2.67
N ASP A 39 0.77 -0.50 2.87
CA ASP A 39 1.83 -0.72 1.91
C ASP A 39 1.81 -2.19 1.49
N ILE A 40 1.35 -2.45 0.28
CA ILE A 40 1.31 -3.78 -0.35
C ILE A 40 2.52 -3.86 -1.27
N ARG A 41 3.55 -4.58 -0.84
CA ARG A 41 4.82 -4.68 -1.55
C ARG A 41 4.97 -6.03 -2.24
N PHE A 42 4.99 -6.02 -3.57
CA PHE A 42 5.14 -7.23 -4.39
C PHE A 42 6.59 -7.61 -4.67
N LYS A 43 7.46 -6.62 -4.89
CA LYS A 43 8.85 -6.82 -5.34
C LYS A 43 9.87 -6.21 -4.39
N GLN A 44 11.06 -6.81 -4.37
CA GLN A 44 12.14 -6.39 -3.48
C GLN A 44 12.71 -5.03 -3.94
N PRO A 45 12.73 -4.00 -3.07
CA PRO A 45 13.27 -2.68 -3.41
C PRO A 45 14.69 -2.77 -3.98
N ASN A 46 14.94 -2.03 -5.07
CA ASN A 46 16.22 -1.93 -5.77
C ASN A 46 16.79 -3.26 -6.30
N LYS A 47 16.01 -4.36 -6.33
CA LYS A 47 16.41 -5.65 -6.92
C LYS A 47 15.51 -6.09 -8.05
N GLU A 48 14.21 -5.85 -7.92
CA GLU A 48 13.21 -6.20 -8.92
C GLU A 48 12.16 -5.12 -9.03
N HIS A 49 11.47 -5.07 -10.17
CA HIS A 49 10.30 -4.24 -10.39
C HIS A 49 9.26 -5.02 -11.20
N MET A 50 8.05 -4.48 -11.28
CA MET A 50 7.04 -4.97 -12.21
C MET A 50 7.17 -4.22 -13.53
N ASP A 51 6.85 -4.88 -14.64
CA ASP A 51 6.77 -4.21 -15.94
C ASP A 51 5.52 -3.34 -16.01
N MET A 52 5.62 -2.18 -16.66
CA MET A 52 4.53 -1.19 -16.70
C MET A 52 3.20 -1.74 -17.23
N PRO A 53 3.15 -2.56 -18.31
CA PRO A 53 1.88 -3.14 -18.76
C PRO A 53 1.23 -4.04 -17.71
N GLY A 54 2.04 -4.89 -17.06
CA GLY A 54 1.54 -5.80 -16.01
C GLY A 54 1.10 -5.04 -14.75
N LEU A 55 1.85 -4.01 -14.35
CA LEU A 55 1.48 -3.13 -13.23
C LEU A 55 0.14 -2.44 -13.47
N HIS A 56 -0.05 -1.88 -14.67
CA HIS A 56 -1.29 -1.18 -15.02
C HIS A 56 -2.48 -2.13 -15.10
N SER A 57 -2.31 -3.32 -15.67
CA SER A 57 -3.36 -4.35 -15.64
C SER A 57 -3.70 -4.80 -14.21
N LEU A 58 -2.69 -4.94 -13.35
CA LEU A 58 -2.89 -5.28 -11.95
C LEU A 58 -3.63 -4.18 -11.18
N GLU A 59 -3.34 -2.91 -11.45
CA GLU A 59 -4.05 -1.77 -10.87
C GLU A 59 -5.57 -1.83 -11.17
N HIS A 60 -5.93 -2.05 -12.43
CA HIS A 60 -7.35 -2.21 -12.81
C HIS A 60 -8.02 -3.39 -12.11
N LEU A 61 -7.37 -4.57 -12.13
CA LEU A 61 -7.92 -5.76 -11.48
C LEU A 61 -8.08 -5.58 -9.98
N MET A 62 -7.09 -4.99 -9.31
CA MET A 62 -7.14 -4.76 -7.87
C MET A 62 -8.22 -3.74 -7.49
N ALA A 63 -8.37 -2.66 -8.26
CA ALA A 63 -9.41 -1.66 -8.00
C ALA A 63 -10.81 -2.28 -8.05
N GLU A 64 -11.12 -3.04 -9.11
CA GLU A 64 -12.42 -3.67 -9.29
C GLU A 64 -12.68 -4.77 -8.24
N ILE A 65 -11.71 -5.69 -8.04
CA ILE A 65 -11.89 -6.84 -7.15
C ILE A 65 -11.97 -6.38 -5.68
N LEU A 66 -11.13 -5.44 -5.25
CA LEU A 66 -11.17 -4.95 -3.86
C LEU A 66 -12.47 -4.21 -3.58
N GLU A 67 -12.96 -3.40 -4.53
CA GLU A 67 -14.26 -2.74 -4.39
C GLU A 67 -15.38 -3.78 -4.25
N ILE A 68 -15.41 -4.81 -5.11
CA ILE A 68 -16.42 -5.88 -5.03
C ILE A 68 -16.35 -6.63 -3.70
N ILE A 69 -15.15 -7.03 -3.26
CA ILE A 69 -15.00 -7.84 -2.04
C ILE A 69 -15.40 -7.04 -0.80
N VAL A 70 -14.97 -5.77 -0.70
CA VAL A 70 -15.27 -4.92 0.45
C VAL A 70 -16.76 -4.59 0.48
N THR A 71 -17.35 -4.24 -0.65
CA THR A 71 -18.78 -3.89 -0.72
C THR A 71 -19.68 -5.10 -0.48
N LYS A 72 -19.37 -6.28 -1.05
CA LYS A 72 -20.20 -7.49 -0.87
C LYS A 72 -20.03 -8.16 0.49
N SER A 73 -18.90 -8.02 1.16
CA SER A 73 -18.72 -8.56 2.52
C SER A 73 -19.47 -7.73 3.58
N LEU A 74 -19.99 -6.55 3.21
CA LEU A 74 -20.77 -5.65 4.07
C LEU A 74 -22.29 -5.77 3.85
N ILE A 75 -22.75 -6.75 3.06
CA ILE A 75 -24.17 -7.07 2.81
C ILE A 75 -24.45 -8.51 3.21
#